data_AF-A0A2H3KFQ7-F1
#
_entry.id   AF-A0A2H3KFQ7-F1
#
_cell.length_a   1.000
_cell.length_b   1.000
_cell.length_c   1.000
_cell.angle_alpha   90.00
_cell.angle_beta   90.00
_cell.angle_gamma   90.00
#
_symmetry.space_group_name_H-M   'P 1'
#
loop_
_entity.id
_entity.type
_entity.pdbx_description
1 polymer ?
#
loop_
_entity_poly.entity_id
_entity_poly.type
_entity_poly.pdbx_seq_one_letter_code
_entity_poly.pdbx_strand_id
1 'polypeptide(L)' 'MSGYSKEKADKLIAQHEANAAKIQQEADDLNTSGGTHPGKNAEVAELERDAQRARDKAAAVKELKKHHGD' A
#
# COMPACT_ATOMS: atom_id res chain seq x y z
N MET A 1 22.16 -4.69 -18.38
CA MET A 1 21.14 -3.82 -17.77
C MET A 1 19.84 -4.61 -17.74
N SER A 2 19.02 -4.77 -16.70
CA SER A 2 19.02 -4.40 -15.28
C SER A 2 18.17 -5.50 -14.59
N GLY A 3 18.66 -6.06 -13.48
CA GLY A 3 18.13 -7.28 -12.85
C GLY A 3 16.84 -7.08 -12.05
N TYR A 4 15.72 -6.85 -12.73
CA TYR A 4 14.36 -7.03 -12.20
C TYR A 4 13.93 -8.49 -12.47
N SER A 5 14.39 -9.43 -11.65
CA SER A 5 13.90 -10.82 -11.74
C SER A 5 12.43 -10.87 -11.32
N LYS A 6 11.62 -11.77 -11.93
CA LYS A 6 10.21 -11.98 -11.59
C LYS A 6 10.01 -12.15 -10.07
N GLU A 7 10.93 -12.84 -9.40
CA GLU A 7 10.98 -12.95 -7.93
C GLU A 7 11.10 -11.62 -7.18
N LYS A 8 11.90 -10.67 -7.66
CA LYS A 8 12.00 -9.35 -7.02
C LYS A 8 10.71 -8.56 -7.19
N ALA A 9 10.06 -8.66 -8.36
CA ALA A 9 8.75 -8.05 -8.58
C ALA A 9 7.70 -8.66 -7.64
N ASP A 10 7.68 -9.99 -7.47
CA ASP A 10 6.77 -10.65 -6.54
C ASP A 10 7.00 -10.25 -5.09
N LYS A 11 8.26 -10.15 -4.65
CA LYS A 11 8.61 -9.64 -3.31
C LYS A 11 8.15 -8.20 -3.10
N LEU A 12 8.34 -7.33 -4.10
CA LEU A 12 7.91 -5.93 -4.04
C LEU A 12 6.39 -5.80 -4.02
N ILE A 13 5.68 -6.59 -4.81
CA ILE A 13 4.21 -6.64 -4.81
C ILE A 13 3.72 -7.03 -3.42
N ALA A 14 4.22 -8.15 -2.87
CA ALA A 14 3.83 -8.62 -1.55
C ALA A 14 4.17 -7.60 -0.45
N GLN A 15 5.30 -6.91 -0.56
CA GLN A 15 5.71 -5.88 0.39
C GLN A 15 4.79 -4.64 0.33
N HIS A 16 4.42 -4.19 -0.87
CA HIS A 16 3.50 -3.06 -1.04
C HIS A 16 2.08 -3.40 -0.59
N GLU A 17 1.59 -4.61 -0.87
CA GLU A 17 0.29 -5.09 -0.40
C GLU A 17 0.25 -5.24 1.13
N ALA A 18 1.30 -5.81 1.73
CA ALA A 18 1.41 -5.92 3.18
C ALA A 18 1.48 -4.53 3.85
N ASN A 19 2.18 -3.57 3.24
CA ASN A 19 2.24 -2.20 3.73
C ASN A 19 0.86 -1.51 3.64
N ALA A 20 0.15 -1.69 2.53
CA ALA A 20 -1.20 -1.17 2.38
C ALA A 20 -2.16 -1.75 3.41
N ALA A 21 -2.06 -3.06 3.71
CA ALA A 21 -2.88 -3.71 4.72
C ALA A 21 -2.61 -3.16 6.13
N LYS A 22 -1.34 -2.92 6.49
CA LYS A 22 -0.97 -2.30 7.77
C LYS A 22 -1.53 -0.90 7.92
N ILE A 23 -1.34 -0.04 6.91
CA ILE A 23 -1.82 1.34 6.95
C ILE A 23 -3.35 1.38 7.01
N GLN A 24 -4.04 0.49 6.27
CA GLN A 24 -5.49 0.37 6.36
C GLN A 24 -5.93 -0.03 7.77
N GLN A 25 -5.25 -1.01 8.37
CA GLN A 25 -5.53 -1.43 9.74
C GLN A 25 -5.29 -0.28 10.74
N GLU A 26 -4.22 0.51 10.58
CA GLU A 26 -3.98 1.70 11.39
C GLU A 26 -5.09 2.75 11.21
N ALA A 27 -5.60 2.95 9.99
CA ALA A 27 -6.73 3.82 9.72
C ALA A 27 -8.01 3.32 10.39
N ASP A 28 -8.27 2.01 10.31
CA ASP A 28 -9.44 1.36 10.91
C ASP A 28 -9.37 1.39 12.45
N ASP A 29 -8.20 1.11 13.02
CA ASP A 29 -7.93 1.19 14.47
C ASP A 29 -8.06 2.64 14.97
N LEU A 30 -7.51 3.60 14.22
CA LEU A 30 -7.67 5.02 14.53
C LEU A 30 -9.15 5.40 14.47
N ASN A 31 -9.89 4.97 13.45
CA ASN A 31 -11.31 5.23 13.28
C ASN A 31 -12.16 4.62 14.43
N THR A 32 -11.87 3.38 14.82
CA THR A 32 -12.61 2.62 15.84
C THR A 32 -12.25 2.97 17.28
N SER A 33 -11.03 3.46 17.57
CA SER A 33 -10.55 3.80 18.93
C SER A 33 -11.24 5.01 19.61
N GLY A 34 -12.39 5.47 19.09
CA GLY A 34 -13.40 6.19 19.88
C GLY A 34 -13.06 7.60 20.38
N GLY A 35 -11.88 8.15 20.09
CA GLY A 35 -11.56 9.53 20.44
C GLY A 35 -12.15 10.53 19.45
N THR A 36 -13.05 11.42 19.86
CA THR A 36 -13.55 12.55 19.05
C THR A 36 -12.51 13.68 19.03
N HIS A 37 -11.27 13.39 18.63
CA HIS A 37 -10.24 14.41 18.53
C HIS A 37 -10.39 15.18 17.21
N PRO A 38 -10.43 16.53 17.24
CA PRO A 38 -10.41 17.33 16.02
C PRO A 38 -9.07 17.09 15.30
N GLY A 39 -9.13 16.50 14.09
CA GLY A 39 -7.95 16.08 13.33
C GLY A 39 -7.95 14.59 12.95
N LYS A 40 -8.61 13.75 13.76
CA LYS A 40 -8.68 12.29 13.53
C LYS A 40 -9.23 11.92 12.15
N ASN A 41 -10.31 12.58 11.71
CA ASN A 41 -10.88 12.29 10.39
C ASN A 41 -9.92 12.67 9.24
N ALA A 42 -9.09 13.68 9.45
CA ALA A 42 -8.05 14.04 8.48
C ALA A 42 -6.94 12.99 8.49
N GLU A 43 -6.49 12.55 9.66
CA GLU A 43 -5.47 11.50 9.80
C GLU A 43 -5.94 10.16 9.22
N VAL A 44 -7.19 9.74 9.49
CA VAL A 44 -7.79 8.54 8.86
C VAL A 44 -7.80 8.69 7.34
N ALA A 45 -8.25 9.84 6.82
CA ALA A 45 -8.27 10.08 5.37
C ALA A 45 -6.86 10.12 4.74
N GLU A 46 -5.85 10.57 5.46
CA GLU A 46 -4.45 10.51 5.01
C GLU A 46 -3.92 9.08 5.00
N LEU A 47 -4.18 8.29 6.04
CA LEU A 47 -3.83 6.87 6.11
C LEU A 47 -4.52 6.07 5.00
N GLU A 48 -5.81 6.30 4.75
CA GLU A 48 -6.54 5.66 3.64
C GLU A 48 -5.92 6.00 2.28
N ARG A 49 -5.52 7.27 2.06
CA ARG A 49 -4.81 7.68 0.84
C ARG A 49 -3.45 7.01 0.70
N ASP A 50 -2.71 6.86 1.79
CA ASP A 50 -1.41 6.21 1.76
C ASP A 50 -1.52 4.69 1.57
N ALA A 51 -2.53 4.05 2.14
CA ALA A 51 -2.88 2.67 1.85
C ALA A 51 -3.21 2.49 0.36
N GLN A 52 -3.99 3.41 -0.22
CA GLN A 52 -4.30 3.39 -1.65
C GLN A 52 -3.05 3.58 -2.51
N ARG A 53 -2.18 4.55 -2.19
CA ARG A 53 -0.90 4.74 -2.90
C ARG A 53 -0.01 3.51 -2.85
N ALA A 54 0.00 2.78 -1.73
CA ALA A 54 0.74 1.53 -1.61
C ALA A 54 0.14 0.42 -2.50
N ARG A 55 -1.19 0.32 -2.61
CA ARG A 55 -1.86 -0.56 -3.58
C ARG A 55 -1.55 -0.18 -5.02
N ASP A 56 -1.54 1.12 -5.33
CA ASP A 56 -1.22 1.62 -6.67
C ASP A 56 0.23 1.28 -7.05
N LYS A 57 1.18 1.36 -6.10
CA LYS A 57 2.56 0.89 -6.30
C LYS A 57 2.61 -0.61 -6.57
N ALA A 58 1.87 -1.42 -5.82
CA ALA A 58 1.78 -2.87 -6.07
C ALA A 58 1.21 -3.15 -7.47
N ALA A 59 0.17 -2.43 -7.88
CA ALA A 59 -0.43 -2.54 -9.21
C ALA A 59 0.56 -2.13 -10.31
N ALA A 60 1.30 -1.03 -10.13
CA ALA A 60 2.34 -0.61 -11.06
C ALA A 60 3.42 -1.68 -11.21
N VAL A 61 3.86 -2.32 -10.12
CA VAL A 61 4.84 -3.42 -10.18
C VAL A 61 4.25 -4.66 -10.86
N LYS A 62 2.95 -4.97 -10.63
CA LYS A 62 2.24 -6.04 -11.35
C LYS A 62 2.20 -5.78 -12.86
N GLU A 63 1.92 -4.56 -13.27
CA GLU A 63 1.92 -4.17 -14.70
C GLU A 63 3.33 -4.21 -15.28
N LEU A 64 4.34 -3.67 -14.59
CA LEU A 64 5.74 -3.77 -15.01
C LEU A 64 6.20 -5.23 -15.15
N LYS A 65 5.77 -6.11 -14.25
CA LYS A 65 6.06 -7.55 -14.33
C LYS A 65 5.46 -8.20 -15.58
N LYS A 66 4.28 -7.76 -16.03
CA LYS A 66 3.67 -8.24 -17.29
C LYS A 66 4.46 -7.80 -18.51
N HIS A 67 4.97 -6.56 -18.52
CA HIS A 67 5.69 -5.98 -19.68
C HIS A 67 7.18 -6.33 -19.75
N HIS A 68 7.84 -6.57 -18.61
CA HIS A 68 9.23 -7.04 -18.53
C HIS A 68 9.36 -8.57 -18.39
N GLY A 69 8.25 -9.30 -18.58
CA GLY A 69 8.16 -10.74 -18.37
C GLY A 69 8.45 -11.60 -19.59
N ASP A 70 8.71 -11.00 -20.75
CA ASP A 70 9.11 -11.63 -22.02
C ASP A 70 10.62 -11.49 -22.26
#